data_AF-A0A2I0LWZ6-F1
#
_entry.id   AF-A0A2I0LWZ6-F1
#
_cell.length_a   1.000
_cell.length_b   1.000
_cell.length_c   1.000
_cell.angle_alpha   90.00
_cell.angle_beta   90.00
_cell.angle_gamma   90.00
#
_symmetry.space_group_name_H-M   'P 1'
#
loop_
_entity.id
_entity.type
_entity.pdbx_description
1 polymer ?
#
loop_
_entity_poly.entity_id
_entity_poly.type
_entity_poly.pdbx_seq_one_letter_code
_entity_poly.pdbx_strand_id
1 'polypeptide(L)'
;AEKTEVLSEDLLQIERRLDTVRSVCHIAQKRLIACFQGQHSTDPDKRHKKLPLTALAQTMQEGSVQLSDETLLGKMLDTCGDAENRLAMELSQHEVQIEREVLDPLCLLTETEIPNIQKQRKQLAKLVLDWDSARG
;
A
#
# COMPACT_ATOMS: atom_id res chain seq x y z
N ALA A 1 -26.36 -44.24 -1.28
CA ALA A 1 -26.44 -42.77 -1.34
C ALA A 1 -25.02 -42.25 -1.27
N GLU A 2 -24.44 -41.85 -2.41
CA GLU A 2 -23.12 -41.22 -2.47
C GLU A 2 -23.20 -39.92 -1.67
N LYS A 3 -22.50 -39.87 -0.53
CA LYS A 3 -22.34 -38.63 0.21
C LYS A 3 -21.55 -37.69 -0.68
N THR A 4 -22.16 -36.55 -0.93
CA THR A 4 -21.63 -35.40 -1.65
C THR A 4 -20.21 -35.10 -1.16
N GLU A 5 -19.17 -35.55 -1.88
CA GLU A 5 -17.74 -35.29 -1.62
C GLU A 5 -17.38 -33.80 -1.87
N VAL A 6 -18.26 -32.88 -1.48
CA VAL A 6 -18.20 -31.46 -1.84
C VAL A 6 -17.40 -30.62 -0.82
N LEU A 7 -16.78 -31.28 0.16
CA LEU A 7 -15.69 -30.72 0.99
C LEU A 7 -14.38 -31.46 0.71
N SER A 8 -14.01 -31.56 -0.57
CA SER A 8 -12.78 -32.26 -0.96
C SER A 8 -11.55 -31.63 -0.29
N GLU A 9 -10.53 -32.45 -0.01
CA GLU A 9 -9.26 -32.04 0.56
C GLU A 9 -8.63 -30.82 -0.15
N ASP A 10 -8.85 -30.71 -1.47
CA ASP A 10 -8.44 -29.58 -2.29
C ASP A 10 -9.03 -28.25 -1.82
N LEU A 11 -10.32 -28.25 -1.43
CA LEU A 11 -10.98 -27.05 -0.92
C LEU A 11 -10.37 -26.61 0.41
N LEU A 12 -10.08 -27.53 1.31
CA LEU A 12 -9.40 -27.23 2.58
C LEU A 12 -7.97 -26.70 2.33
N GLN A 13 -7.27 -27.26 1.35
CA GLN A 13 -5.94 -26.78 0.96
C GLN A 13 -6.00 -25.36 0.38
N ILE A 14 -6.98 -25.07 -0.47
CA ILE A 14 -7.23 -23.72 -1.00
C ILE A 14 -7.51 -22.73 0.14
N GLU A 15 -8.26 -23.12 1.17
CA GLU A 15 -8.57 -22.29 2.33
C GLU A 15 -7.30 -21.89 3.09
N ARG A 16 -6.46 -22.86 3.43
CA ARG A 16 -5.17 -22.61 4.09
C ARG A 16 -4.26 -21.72 3.27
N ARG A 17 -4.29 -21.89 1.94
CA ARG A 17 -3.52 -21.05 1.01
C ARG A 17 -4.03 -19.62 0.99
N LEU A 18 -5.34 -19.39 1.03
CA LEU A 18 -5.93 -18.04 1.11
C LEU A 18 -5.54 -17.32 2.40
N ASP A 19 -5.54 -18.00 3.55
CA ASP A 19 -5.06 -17.42 4.81
C ASP A 19 -3.57 -17.04 4.73
N THR A 20 -2.77 -17.89 4.10
CA THR A 20 -1.34 -17.61 3.87
C THR A 20 -1.15 -16.39 2.98
N VAL A 21 -1.88 -16.31 1.85
CA VAL A 21 -1.85 -15.15 0.94
C VAL A 21 -2.24 -13.89 1.69
N ARG A 22 -3.34 -13.91 2.45
CA ARG A 22 -3.79 -12.76 3.24
C ARG A 22 -2.72 -12.27 4.21
N SER A 23 -2.08 -13.20 4.94
CA SER A 23 -1.01 -12.89 5.89
C SER A 23 0.20 -12.23 5.20
N VAL A 24 0.67 -12.83 4.10
CA VAL A 24 1.81 -12.30 3.32
C VAL A 24 1.51 -10.91 2.77
N CYS A 25 0.32 -10.71 2.19
CA CYS A 25 -0.12 -9.41 1.68
C CYS A 25 -0.17 -8.35 2.78
N HIS A 26 -0.70 -8.70 3.96
CA HIS A 26 -0.79 -7.77 5.08
C HIS A 26 0.58 -7.37 5.63
N ILE A 27 1.51 -8.33 5.72
CA ILE A 27 2.91 -8.05 6.11
C ILE A 27 3.56 -7.13 5.07
N ALA A 28 3.37 -7.41 3.78
CA ALA A 28 3.91 -6.59 2.70
C ALA A 28 3.37 -5.16 2.75
N GLN A 29 2.05 -4.97 2.92
CA GLN A 29 1.43 -3.66 3.11
C GLN A 29 2.07 -2.89 4.26
N LYS A 30 2.18 -3.51 5.43
CA LYS A 30 2.75 -2.87 6.63
C LYS A 30 4.19 -2.43 6.40
N ARG A 31 5.00 -3.26 5.74
CA ARG A 31 6.40 -2.93 5.42
C ARG A 31 6.49 -1.81 4.39
N LEU A 32 5.66 -1.85 3.36
CA LEU A 32 5.63 -0.85 2.29
C LEU A 32 5.19 0.52 2.81
N ILE A 33 4.15 0.57 3.65
CA ILE A 33 3.71 1.80 4.32
C ILE A 33 4.83 2.39 5.19
N ALA A 34 5.63 1.55 5.85
CA ALA A 34 6.76 2.01 6.66
C ALA A 34 7.93 2.59 5.84
N CYS A 35 7.95 2.37 4.52
CA CYS A 35 8.92 3.00 3.62
C CYS A 35 8.52 4.42 3.21
N PHE A 36 7.25 4.78 3.34
CA PHE A 36 6.76 6.11 2.96
C PHE A 36 7.19 7.16 3.97
N GLN A 37 7.68 8.28 3.46
CA GLN A 37 8.07 9.46 4.21
C GLN A 37 6.97 10.53 4.17
N GLY A 38 6.15 10.55 3.11
CA GLY A 38 4.96 11.37 3.04
C GLY A 38 3.88 10.83 3.98
N GLN A 39 3.31 11.67 4.84
CA GLN A 39 2.08 11.30 5.54
C GLN A 39 0.99 10.89 4.52
N HIS A 40 0.15 9.92 4.87
CA HIS A 40 -1.06 9.62 4.10
C HIS A 40 -1.87 10.91 3.94
N SER A 41 -1.90 11.43 2.71
CA SER A 41 -2.57 12.65 2.31
C SER A 41 -3.16 12.35 0.95
N THR A 42 -4.47 12.54 0.80
CA THR A 42 -5.17 12.31 -0.48
C THR A 42 -4.79 13.33 -1.56
N ASP A 43 -4.02 14.36 -1.20
CA ASP A 43 -3.58 15.43 -2.09
C ASP A 43 -2.05 15.36 -2.27
N PRO A 44 -1.56 15.11 -3.50
CA PRO A 44 -0.14 14.96 -3.80
C PRO A 44 0.66 16.25 -3.56
N ASP A 45 0.08 17.42 -3.81
CA ASP A 45 0.74 18.71 -3.55
C ASP A 45 0.96 18.93 -2.05
N LYS A 46 0.01 18.50 -1.23
CA LYS A 46 0.14 18.54 0.23
C LYS A 46 1.09 17.48 0.77
N ARG A 47 1.23 16.34 0.10
CA ARG A 47 2.19 15.28 0.48
C ARG A 47 3.62 15.73 0.21
N HIS A 48 3.88 16.28 -0.97
CA HIS A 48 5.17 16.84 -1.34
C HIS A 48 5.66 17.89 -0.33
N LYS A 49 4.80 18.84 0.07
CA LYS A 49 5.15 19.88 1.05
C LYS A 49 5.47 19.36 2.46
N LYS A 50 5.10 18.11 2.78
CA LYS A 50 5.37 17.48 4.08
C LYS A 50 6.63 16.62 4.10
N LEU A 51 7.27 16.39 2.96
CA LEU A 51 8.49 15.60 2.90
C LEU A 51 9.64 16.35 3.59
N PRO A 52 10.46 15.67 4.41
CA PRO A 52 11.65 16.28 5.00
C PRO A 52 12.59 16.92 3.97
N LEU A 53 12.66 16.33 2.76
CA LEU A 53 13.45 16.87 1.64
C LEU A 53 12.97 18.25 1.19
N THR A 54 11.67 18.51 1.20
CA THR A 54 11.11 19.83 0.85
C THR A 54 11.49 20.89 1.89
N ALA A 55 11.48 20.52 3.17
CA ALA A 55 11.95 21.41 4.24
C ALA A 55 13.45 21.68 4.15
N LEU A 56 14.25 20.67 3.78
CA LEU A 56 15.69 20.81 3.54
C LEU A 56 15.96 21.75 2.36
N ALA A 57 15.25 21.56 1.24
CA ALA A 57 15.33 22.41 0.06
C ALA A 57 15.06 23.87 0.40
N GLN A 58 13.98 24.14 1.14
CA GLN A 58 13.62 25.47 1.59
C GLN A 58 14.71 26.08 2.49
N THR A 59 15.24 25.30 3.44
CA THR A 59 16.32 25.76 4.33
C THR A 59 17.58 26.14 3.54
N MET A 60 17.94 25.37 2.51
CA MET A 60 19.08 25.67 1.65
C MET A 60 18.87 26.95 0.84
N GLN A 61 17.68 27.14 0.25
CA GLN A 61 17.34 28.33 -0.51
C GLN A 61 17.32 29.59 0.38
N GLU A 62 16.75 29.50 1.58
CA GLU A 62 16.81 30.58 2.57
C GLU A 62 18.25 30.92 2.98
N GLY A 63 19.11 29.89 3.10
CA GLY A 63 20.54 30.05 3.36
C GLY A 63 21.28 30.74 2.21
N SER A 64 20.93 30.44 0.94
CA SER A 64 21.48 31.15 -0.22
C SER A 64 21.23 32.65 -0.14
N VAL A 65 19.97 33.02 0.08
CA VAL A 65 19.54 34.42 0.15
C VAL A 65 20.28 35.17 1.26
N GLN A 66 20.47 34.54 2.42
CA GLN A 66 21.20 35.13 3.55
C GLN A 66 22.69 35.34 3.25
N LEU A 67 23.31 34.45 2.48
CA LEU A 67 24.72 34.53 2.09
C LEU A 67 24.97 35.38 0.85
N SER A 68 23.90 35.94 0.25
CA SER A 68 23.89 36.53 -1.09
C SER A 68 24.20 35.50 -2.18
N ASP A 69 23.28 35.42 -3.15
CA ASP A 69 23.32 34.52 -4.30
C ASP A 69 24.50 34.81 -5.24
N GLU A 70 25.27 35.87 -4.98
CA GLU A 70 26.50 36.19 -5.70
C GLU A 70 27.72 35.41 -5.19
N THR A 71 27.66 34.88 -3.96
CA THR A 71 28.74 34.06 -3.41
C THR A 71 28.71 32.65 -4.00
N LEU A 72 29.88 32.01 -4.10
CA LEU A 72 29.97 30.62 -4.56
C LEU A 72 29.14 29.68 -3.66
N LEU A 73 29.16 29.93 -2.34
CA LEU A 73 28.39 29.14 -1.38
C LEU A 73 26.88 29.38 -1.53
N GLY A 74 26.43 30.62 -1.75
CA GLY A 74 25.02 30.91 -2.04
C GLY A 74 24.54 30.16 -3.28
N LYS A 75 25.24 30.29 -4.42
CA LYS A 75 24.93 29.56 -5.66
C LYS A 75 24.90 28.04 -5.46
N MET A 76 25.80 27.50 -4.65
CA MET A 76 25.83 26.08 -4.32
C MET A 76 24.59 25.67 -3.52
N LEU A 77 24.21 26.44 -2.49
CA LEU A 77 23.01 26.18 -1.70
C LEU A 77 21.72 26.28 -2.54
N ASP A 78 21.61 27.26 -3.43
CA ASP A 78 20.49 27.40 -4.35
C ASP A 78 20.36 26.17 -5.27
N THR A 79 21.47 25.77 -5.89
CA THR A 79 21.52 24.57 -6.75
C THR A 79 21.16 23.30 -5.98
N CYS A 80 21.66 23.16 -4.75
CA CYS A 80 21.31 22.04 -3.88
C CYS A 80 19.83 22.05 -3.50
N GLY A 81 19.27 23.22 -3.15
CA GLY A 81 17.87 23.38 -2.82
C GLY A 81 16.96 22.97 -3.98
N ASP A 82 17.27 23.40 -5.20
CA ASP A 82 16.55 23.00 -6.41
C ASP A 82 16.62 21.48 -6.66
N ALA A 83 17.79 20.87 -6.45
CA ALA A 83 17.96 19.43 -6.59
C ALA A 83 17.14 18.65 -5.56
N GLU A 84 17.17 19.07 -4.29
CA GLU A 84 16.39 18.47 -3.20
C GLU A 84 14.88 18.61 -3.45
N ASN A 85 14.44 19.75 -3.98
CA ASN A 85 13.03 19.97 -4.29
C ASN A 85 12.53 19.05 -5.43
N ARG A 86 13.35 18.86 -6.47
CA ARG A 86 13.08 17.88 -7.53
C ARG A 86 13.04 16.45 -6.99
N LEU A 87 13.98 16.08 -6.14
CA LEU A 87 14.00 14.77 -5.50
C LEU A 87 12.75 14.54 -4.64
N ALA A 88 12.30 15.55 -3.89
CA ALA A 88 11.07 15.49 -3.11
C ALA A 88 9.82 15.34 -4.00
N MET A 89 9.80 15.94 -5.20
CA MET A 89 8.71 15.78 -6.15
C MET A 89 8.65 14.35 -6.71
N GLU A 90 9.79 13.80 -7.15
CA GLU A 90 9.89 12.42 -7.63
C GLU A 90 9.50 11.42 -6.53
N LEU A 91 9.98 11.61 -5.29
CA LEU A 91 9.63 10.77 -4.16
C LEU A 91 8.11 10.80 -3.89
N SER A 92 7.50 11.99 -3.89
CA SER A 92 6.05 12.12 -3.67
C SER A 92 5.24 11.41 -4.75
N GLN A 93 5.65 11.50 -6.02
CA GLN A 93 4.98 10.81 -7.11
C GLN A 93 5.13 9.29 -7.01
N HIS A 94 6.34 8.83 -6.69
CA HIS A 94 6.62 7.42 -6.45
C HIS A 94 5.73 6.84 -5.35
N GLU A 95 5.62 7.52 -4.20
CA GLU A 95 4.77 7.08 -3.09
C GLU A 95 3.29 7.00 -3.51
N VAL A 96 2.76 8.00 -4.22
CA VAL A 96 1.38 7.98 -4.74
C VAL A 96 1.15 6.82 -5.70
N GLN A 97 2.11 6.55 -6.60
CA GLN A 97 2.00 5.46 -7.54
C GLN A 97 1.99 4.11 -6.82
N ILE A 98 2.88 3.90 -5.86
CA ILE A 98 2.93 2.68 -5.06
C ILE A 98 1.66 2.50 -4.23
N GLU A 99 1.11 3.58 -3.66
CA GLU A 99 -0.17 3.56 -2.96
C GLU A 99 -1.29 3.02 -3.87
N ARG A 100 -1.45 3.64 -5.05
CA ARG A 100 -2.53 3.30 -5.98
C ARG A 100 -2.36 1.94 -6.66
N GLU A 101 -1.14 1.59 -7.07
CA GLU A 101 -0.89 0.44 -7.95
C GLU A 101 -0.53 -0.82 -7.16
N VAL A 102 -0.17 -0.68 -5.88
CA VAL A 102 0.27 -1.81 -5.04
C VAL A 102 -0.54 -1.88 -3.75
N LEU A 103 -0.58 -0.83 -2.94
CA LEU A 103 -1.26 -0.89 -1.64
C LEU A 103 -2.76 -1.07 -1.79
N ASP A 104 -3.42 -0.27 -2.64
CA ASP A 104 -4.87 -0.34 -2.85
C ASP A 104 -5.33 -1.73 -3.34
N PRO A 105 -4.72 -2.34 -4.38
CA PRO A 105 -5.06 -3.70 -4.79
C PRO A 105 -4.83 -4.75 -3.72
N LEU A 106 -3.72 -4.64 -2.96
CA LEU A 106 -3.47 -5.56 -1.86
C LEU A 106 -4.54 -5.40 -0.78
N CYS A 107 -4.94 -4.17 -0.45
CA CYS A 107 -5.95 -3.87 0.57
C CYS A 107 -7.32 -4.41 0.15
N LEU A 108 -7.72 -4.19 -1.11
CA LEU A 108 -8.92 -4.77 -1.68
C LEU A 108 -8.91 -6.31 -1.56
N LEU A 109 -7.79 -6.94 -1.92
CA LEU A 109 -7.64 -8.38 -1.83
C LEU A 109 -7.78 -8.88 -0.37
N THR A 110 -7.12 -8.23 0.59
CA THR A 110 -7.06 -8.69 1.99
C THR A 110 -8.29 -8.36 2.81
N GLU A 111 -8.93 -7.21 2.57
CA GLU A 111 -10.07 -6.70 3.35
C GLU A 111 -11.42 -7.00 2.72
N THR A 112 -11.48 -7.25 1.41
CA THR A 112 -12.74 -7.46 0.68
C THR A 112 -12.80 -8.83 0.02
N GLU A 113 -11.90 -9.11 -0.93
CA GLU A 113 -12.03 -10.29 -1.81
C GLU A 113 -11.85 -11.61 -1.03
N ILE A 114 -10.75 -11.76 -0.27
CA ILE A 114 -10.50 -12.98 0.51
C ILE A 114 -11.61 -13.21 1.56
N PRO A 115 -12.03 -12.22 2.37
CA PRO A 115 -13.16 -12.37 3.28
C PRO A 115 -14.47 -12.77 2.59
N ASN A 116 -14.76 -12.21 1.41
CA ASN A 116 -15.94 -12.56 0.64
C ASN A 116 -15.91 -14.01 0.15
N ILE A 117 -14.78 -14.47 -0.39
CA ILE A 117 -14.58 -15.87 -0.79
C ILE A 117 -14.80 -16.79 0.42
N GLN A 118 -14.20 -16.47 1.57
CA GLN A 118 -14.37 -17.25 2.80
C GLN A 118 -15.84 -17.30 3.26
N LYS A 119 -16.57 -16.18 3.15
CA LYS A 119 -18.00 -16.11 3.50
C LYS A 119 -18.86 -16.97 2.57
N GLN A 120 -18.67 -16.85 1.26
CA GLN A 120 -19.42 -17.63 0.27
C GLN A 120 -19.17 -19.13 0.45
N ARG A 121 -17.92 -19.52 0.75
CA ARG A 121 -17.58 -20.91 1.02
C ARG A 121 -18.25 -21.47 2.27
N LYS A 122 -18.27 -20.72 3.38
CA LYS A 122 -19.02 -21.12 4.59
C LYS A 122 -20.51 -21.30 4.30
N GLN A 123 -21.08 -20.44 3.47
CA GLN A 123 -22.47 -20.56 3.03
C GLN A 123 -22.69 -21.81 2.15
N LEU A 124 -21.79 -22.09 1.21
CA LEU A 124 -21.85 -23.29 0.38
C LEU A 124 -21.80 -24.56 1.23
N ALA A 125 -20.87 -24.65 2.18
CA ALA A 125 -20.76 -25.79 3.08
C ALA A 125 -22.06 -26.04 3.85
N LYS A 126 -22.74 -24.97 4.30
CA LYS A 126 -24.05 -25.08 4.95
C LYS A 126 -25.13 -25.61 3.99
N LEU A 127 -25.23 -25.05 2.79
CA LEU A 127 -26.25 -25.45 1.81
C LEU A 127 -26.10 -26.91 1.36
N VAL A 128 -24.86 -27.40 1.26
CA VAL A 128 -24.58 -28.81 0.96
C VAL A 128 -25.10 -29.71 2.08
N LEU A 129 -24.83 -29.37 3.35
CA LEU A 129 -25.36 -30.14 4.49
C LEU A 129 -26.89 -30.11 4.56
N ASP A 130 -27.50 -28.95 4.32
CA ASP A 130 -28.96 -28.79 4.29
C ASP A 130 -29.58 -29.64 3.16
N TRP A 131 -28.95 -29.68 1.98
CA TRP A 131 -29.40 -30.48 0.84
C TRP A 131 -29.23 -31.99 1.06
N ASP A 132 -28.09 -32.42 1.63
CA ASP A 132 -27.87 -33.81 2.02
C ASP A 132 -28.93 -34.26 3.04
N SER A 133 -29.27 -33.39 4.00
CA SER A 133 -30.31 -33.65 5.00
C SER A 133 -31.72 -33.72 4.42
N ALA A 134 -31.99 -33.01 3.32
CA ALA A 134 -33.28 -33.03 2.64
C ALA A 134 -33.46 -34.23 1.69
N ARG A 135 -32.35 -34.84 1.25
CA ARG A 135 -32.34 -36.04 0.39
C ARG A 135 -32.28 -37.36 1.16
N GLY A 136 -31.77 -37.34 2.40
CA GLY A 136 -31.73 -38.48 3.32
C GLY A 136 -33.05 -38.69 4.04
#